data_AF-A0A923V3A1-F1
#
_entry.id   AF-A0A923V3A1-F1
#
_cell.length_a   1.000
_cell.length_b   1.000
_cell.length_c   1.000
_cell.angle_alpha   90.00
_cell.angle_beta   90.00
_cell.angle_gamma   90.00
#
_symmetry.space_group_name_H-M   'P 1'
#
loop_
_entity.id
_entity.type
_entity.pdbx_description
1 polymer ?
#
loop_
_entity_poly.entity_id
_entity_poly.type
_entity_poly.pdbx_seq_one_letter_code
_entity_poly.pdbx_strand_id
1 'polypeptide(L)'
;RMELLEAFKTYFQQGVANPPGNYTSYIIKAENISRLQKLAELLTKNHIKFAFGGNQNARGFNYDRQKEESFSVGRNDLIVNLHQPAAVLADVLLEPKTLVSDTNTYDITAWALPYVYGLNAYASKENLKGLYPSLDLSMDQDAKTNATQLPLAWAFSWGSTENAKLLIALQQANIKVRQANAPFTIDKNDYPAGTLLVMRAENERLDKELAKTISKIATSQDGIFKTISTGFVDKGKDFGSDGYPLLTSAKVAIVFGDEVSSLGFGEVRFYLEHDLNLHPTIISVQNINSIDNAQVNTLILPSGDYKDDIKEGLAAWVKRGGRLVLIEEAINGVIGKKGFDIKKRDTTTKKDDQKENFGSFANKSKSNFDDAIPGAIYKINLDATHPISYGIGNTYYGLKTDDLIYKPFVQGWNIGEINNKSLMAGVVGKAVRKSLDAGLLIGSQDLGRGQVVYLATDPLFRNFWEIGKTLFNNVIFCDY
;
A
#
# COMPACT_ATOMS: atom_id res chain seq x y z
N ARG A 1 16.68 42.25 -5.86
CA ARG A 1 15.57 42.05 -4.87
C ARG A 1 14.20 42.33 -5.48
N MET A 2 13.96 43.48 -6.13
CA MET A 2 12.66 43.74 -6.80
C MET A 2 12.37 42.77 -7.95
N GLU A 3 13.35 42.49 -8.80
CA GLU A 3 13.22 41.50 -9.90
C GLU A 3 12.84 40.11 -9.40
N LEU A 4 13.40 39.66 -8.27
CA LEU A 4 13.04 38.37 -7.68
C LEU A 4 11.58 38.35 -7.19
N LEU A 5 11.10 39.43 -6.58
CA LEU A 5 9.72 39.54 -6.13
C LEU A 5 8.73 39.62 -7.31
N GLU A 6 9.12 40.31 -8.37
CA GLU A 6 8.35 40.40 -9.61
C GLU A 6 8.30 39.06 -10.33
N ALA A 7 9.42 38.36 -10.45
CA ALA A 7 9.48 37.00 -10.99
C ALA A 7 8.65 36.02 -10.15
N PHE A 8 8.75 36.08 -8.83
CA PHE A 8 7.93 35.27 -7.91
C PHE A 8 6.44 35.55 -8.12
N LYS A 9 6.02 36.83 -8.12
CA LYS A 9 4.63 37.20 -8.36
C LYS A 9 4.14 36.72 -9.73
N THR A 10 4.96 36.92 -10.76
CA THR A 10 4.66 36.52 -12.14
C THR A 10 4.47 35.01 -12.24
N TYR A 11 5.33 34.21 -11.60
CA TYR A 11 5.22 32.76 -11.56
C TYR A 11 3.85 32.30 -11.04
N PHE A 12 3.39 32.84 -9.90
CA PHE A 12 2.09 32.47 -9.33
C PHE A 12 0.90 33.03 -10.14
N GLN A 13 1.03 34.22 -10.72
CA GLN A 13 -0.01 34.79 -11.59
C GLN A 13 -0.16 33.99 -12.89
N GLN A 14 0.94 33.53 -13.47
CA GLN A 14 0.93 32.66 -14.64
C GLN A 14 0.23 31.34 -14.34
N GLY A 15 0.49 30.70 -13.19
CA GLY A 15 -0.22 29.48 -12.81
C GLY A 15 -1.75 29.64 -12.72
N VAL A 16 -2.24 30.80 -12.25
CA VAL A 16 -3.67 31.10 -12.20
C VAL A 16 -4.28 31.31 -13.59
N ALA A 17 -3.59 32.05 -14.45
CA ALA A 17 -4.10 32.42 -15.77
C ALA A 17 -3.97 31.27 -16.79
N ASN A 18 -2.79 30.64 -16.82
CA ASN A 18 -2.39 29.59 -17.75
C ASN A 18 -1.72 28.45 -16.96
N PRO A 19 -2.52 27.54 -16.40
CA PRO A 19 -1.99 26.38 -15.71
C PRO A 19 -0.99 25.58 -16.57
N PRO A 20 0.03 24.96 -15.95
CA PRO A 20 0.99 24.14 -16.66
C PRO A 20 0.37 22.82 -17.13
N GLY A 21 1.11 22.10 -17.97
CA GLY A 21 0.73 20.77 -18.41
C GLY A 21 -0.40 20.74 -19.45
N ASN A 22 -0.97 19.55 -19.65
CA ASN A 22 -2.00 19.29 -20.65
C ASN A 22 -3.42 19.28 -20.08
N TYR A 23 -3.57 19.37 -18.76
CA TYR A 23 -4.81 19.19 -18.04
C TYR A 23 -5.16 20.46 -17.27
N THR A 24 -6.45 20.68 -17.04
CA THR A 24 -6.95 21.85 -16.29
C THR A 24 -7.50 21.43 -14.94
N SER A 25 -7.97 20.18 -14.81
CA SER A 25 -8.51 19.66 -13.57
C SER A 25 -8.14 18.19 -13.36
N TYR A 26 -7.90 17.82 -12.11
CA TYR A 26 -7.71 16.44 -11.67
C TYR A 26 -8.87 16.01 -10.77
N ILE A 27 -9.41 14.82 -11.01
CA ILE A 27 -10.59 14.29 -10.32
C ILE A 27 -10.19 12.97 -9.68
N ILE A 28 -10.28 12.88 -8.35
CA ILE A 28 -9.94 11.68 -7.58
C ILE A 28 -11.23 11.10 -7.00
N LYS A 29 -11.46 9.82 -7.27
CA LYS A 29 -12.68 9.09 -6.89
C LYS A 29 -12.71 8.78 -5.41
N ALA A 30 -13.89 8.93 -4.81
CA ALA A 30 -14.13 8.68 -3.39
C ALA A 30 -14.38 7.20 -3.05
N GLU A 31 -13.58 6.29 -3.58
CA GLU A 31 -13.72 4.84 -3.35
C GLU A 31 -13.20 4.41 -1.97
N ASN A 32 -12.17 5.09 -1.45
CA ASN A 32 -11.67 4.91 -0.09
C ASN A 32 -11.57 6.27 0.60
N ILE A 33 -12.52 6.53 1.51
CA ILE A 33 -12.65 7.84 2.17
C ILE A 33 -11.44 8.16 3.05
N SER A 34 -10.88 7.20 3.79
CA SER A 34 -9.69 7.42 4.64
C SER A 34 -8.49 7.87 3.79
N ARG A 35 -8.17 7.17 2.70
CA ARG A 35 -7.07 7.55 1.81
C ARG A 35 -7.33 8.88 1.10
N LEU A 36 -8.59 9.17 0.72
CA LEU A 36 -8.97 10.46 0.15
C LEU A 36 -8.79 11.61 1.15
N GLN A 37 -9.13 11.41 2.43
CA GLN A 37 -8.91 12.39 3.50
C GLN A 37 -7.43 12.66 3.71
N LYS A 38 -6.59 11.63 3.78
CA LYS A 38 -5.13 11.79 3.89
C LYS A 38 -4.53 12.53 2.69
N LEU A 39 -5.04 12.28 1.48
CA LEU A 39 -4.64 13.04 0.30
C LEU A 39 -5.06 14.51 0.43
N ALA A 40 -6.32 14.77 0.83
CA ALA A 40 -6.82 16.13 1.06
C ALA A 40 -6.01 16.88 2.13
N GLU A 41 -5.58 16.20 3.20
CA GLU A 41 -4.69 16.76 4.22
C GLU A 41 -3.32 17.13 3.66
N LEU A 42 -2.72 16.26 2.84
CA LEU A 42 -1.45 16.54 2.17
C LEU A 42 -1.56 17.76 1.24
N LEU A 43 -2.63 17.82 0.43
CA LEU A 43 -2.90 18.97 -0.45
C LEU A 43 -3.06 20.26 0.37
N THR A 44 -3.78 20.20 1.49
CA THR A 44 -3.98 21.33 2.41
C THR A 44 -2.65 21.83 2.99
N LYS A 45 -1.79 20.91 3.47
CA LYS A 45 -0.45 21.23 3.98
C LYS A 45 0.45 21.90 2.94
N ASN A 46 0.24 21.59 1.65
CA ASN A 46 0.96 22.18 0.52
C ASN A 46 0.25 23.39 -0.10
N HIS A 47 -0.79 23.92 0.55
CA HIS A 47 -1.59 25.05 0.07
C HIS A 47 -2.23 24.86 -1.31
N ILE A 48 -2.45 23.61 -1.71
CA ILE A 48 -3.18 23.27 -2.94
C ILE A 48 -4.67 23.30 -2.63
N LYS A 49 -5.40 24.15 -3.34
CA LYS A 49 -6.85 24.28 -3.23
C LYS A 49 -7.53 23.12 -3.96
N PHE A 50 -8.55 22.58 -3.33
CA PHE A 50 -9.45 21.57 -3.90
C PHE A 50 -10.86 21.81 -3.39
N ALA A 51 -11.83 21.18 -4.05
CA ALA A 51 -13.21 21.12 -3.63
C ALA A 51 -13.75 19.71 -3.91
N PHE A 52 -14.95 19.42 -3.44
CA PHE A 52 -15.59 18.13 -3.61
C PHE A 52 -16.81 18.23 -4.50
N GLY A 53 -16.99 17.17 -5.29
CA GLY A 53 -18.22 16.81 -5.98
C GLY A 53 -18.73 17.76 -7.06
N GLY A 54 -19.66 17.22 -7.82
CA GLY A 54 -20.32 17.84 -8.95
C GLY A 54 -21.39 16.90 -9.47
N ASN A 55 -22.36 17.40 -10.22
CA ASN A 55 -23.45 16.59 -10.80
C ASN A 55 -23.35 16.56 -12.33
N GLN A 56 -22.13 16.45 -12.84
CA GLN A 56 -21.84 16.54 -14.26
C GLN A 56 -21.02 15.34 -14.73
N ASN A 57 -21.20 15.01 -16.01
CA ASN A 57 -20.31 14.12 -16.72
C ASN A 57 -19.17 14.96 -17.33
N ALA A 58 -17.98 14.37 -17.39
CA ALA A 58 -16.80 14.99 -17.99
C ALA A 58 -16.01 13.94 -18.78
N ARG A 59 -15.03 14.39 -19.55
CA ARG A 59 -14.07 13.52 -20.23
C ARG A 59 -12.66 13.75 -19.70
N GLY A 60 -11.89 12.69 -19.59
CA GLY A 60 -10.49 12.79 -19.17
C GLY A 60 -9.72 11.49 -19.28
N PHE A 61 -8.41 11.61 -19.11
CA PHE A 61 -7.47 10.51 -19.09
C PHE A 61 -7.64 9.70 -17.80
N ASN A 62 -8.07 8.44 -17.91
CA ASN A 62 -8.13 7.49 -16.81
C ASN A 62 -6.72 6.98 -16.47
N TYR A 63 -6.32 7.13 -15.21
CA TYR A 63 -4.98 6.77 -14.73
C TYR A 63 -4.73 5.27 -14.85
N ASP A 64 -5.68 4.44 -14.43
CA ASP A 64 -5.56 2.99 -14.46
C ASP A 64 -5.58 2.41 -15.88
N ARG A 65 -6.53 2.87 -16.70
CA ARG A 65 -6.75 2.36 -18.06
C ARG A 65 -5.86 3.01 -19.12
N GLN A 66 -5.12 4.06 -18.73
CA GLN A 66 -4.18 4.79 -19.58
C GLN A 66 -4.79 5.32 -20.89
N LYS A 67 -6.06 5.74 -20.85
CA LYS A 67 -6.82 6.22 -22.03
C LYS A 67 -7.85 7.28 -21.66
N GLU A 68 -8.21 8.09 -22.66
CA GLU A 68 -9.29 9.08 -22.57
C GLU A 68 -10.67 8.40 -22.57
N GLU A 69 -11.52 8.76 -21.62
CA GLU A 69 -12.89 8.26 -21.53
C GLU A 69 -13.81 9.21 -20.75
N SER A 70 -15.12 8.95 -20.85
CA SER A 70 -16.13 9.68 -20.09
C SER A 70 -16.31 9.11 -18.69
N PHE A 71 -16.57 9.99 -17.73
CA PHE A 71 -16.87 9.63 -16.34
C PHE A 71 -17.88 10.61 -15.73
N SER A 72 -18.59 10.17 -14.70
CA SER A 72 -19.47 11.02 -13.89
C SER A 72 -18.74 11.51 -12.65
N VAL A 73 -18.91 12.76 -12.25
CA VAL A 73 -18.41 13.26 -10.95
C VAL A 73 -19.42 12.88 -9.85
N GLY A 74 -18.96 12.28 -8.76
CA GLY A 74 -19.78 11.95 -7.59
C GLY A 74 -19.66 12.99 -6.47
N ARG A 75 -20.60 13.00 -5.51
CA ARG A 75 -20.67 13.99 -4.41
C ARG A 75 -19.37 14.16 -3.60
N ASN A 76 -18.65 13.06 -3.38
CA ASN A 76 -17.43 13.04 -2.56
C ASN A 76 -16.14 13.02 -3.38
N ASP A 77 -16.21 13.00 -4.73
CA ASP A 77 -15.01 13.03 -5.57
C ASP A 77 -14.23 14.33 -5.33
N LEU A 78 -12.92 14.24 -5.12
CA LEU A 78 -12.05 15.40 -4.92
C LEU A 78 -11.66 15.98 -6.27
N ILE A 79 -11.82 17.30 -6.43
CA ILE A 79 -11.48 18.03 -7.65
C ILE A 79 -10.38 19.05 -7.32
N VAL A 80 -9.22 18.88 -7.94
CA VAL A 80 -8.14 19.87 -7.97
C VAL A 80 -8.21 20.62 -9.29
N ASN A 81 -8.61 21.88 -9.25
CA ASN A 81 -8.61 22.75 -10.42
C ASN A 81 -7.30 23.55 -10.47
N LEU A 82 -6.57 23.50 -11.58
CA LEU A 82 -5.24 24.11 -11.65
C LEU A 82 -5.24 25.63 -11.81
N HIS A 83 -6.38 26.30 -11.99
CA HIS A 83 -6.47 27.78 -11.99
C HIS A 83 -6.31 28.36 -10.57
N GLN A 84 -5.13 28.17 -10.00
CA GLN A 84 -4.77 28.55 -8.64
C GLN A 84 -3.27 28.85 -8.54
N PRO A 85 -2.79 29.56 -7.49
CA PRO A 85 -1.37 29.87 -7.35
C PRO A 85 -0.48 28.62 -7.31
N ALA A 86 -0.92 27.55 -6.65
CA ALA A 86 -0.16 26.31 -6.51
C ALA A 86 -0.20 25.39 -7.76
N ALA A 87 -0.59 25.91 -8.94
CA ALA A 87 -0.82 25.12 -10.16
C ALA A 87 0.33 24.18 -10.52
N VAL A 88 1.57 24.67 -10.50
CA VAL A 88 2.75 23.88 -10.87
C VAL A 88 2.99 22.71 -9.90
N LEU A 89 2.91 22.96 -8.60
CA LEU A 89 3.08 21.89 -7.62
C LEU A 89 1.93 20.87 -7.70
N ALA A 90 0.69 21.35 -7.85
CA ALA A 90 -0.48 20.49 -8.01
C ALA A 90 -0.38 19.63 -9.27
N ASP A 91 0.10 20.18 -10.38
CA ASP A 91 0.31 19.46 -11.64
C ASP A 91 1.37 18.36 -11.48
N VAL A 92 2.54 18.68 -10.92
CA VAL A 92 3.62 17.70 -10.68
C VAL A 92 3.17 16.55 -9.77
N LEU A 93 2.39 16.84 -8.74
CA LEU A 93 1.89 15.83 -7.81
C LEU A 93 0.75 14.99 -8.38
N LEU A 94 0.07 15.43 -9.43
CA LEU A 94 -1.12 14.76 -9.94
C LEU A 94 -0.97 14.26 -11.37
N GLU A 95 -0.03 14.73 -12.17
CA GLU A 95 0.07 14.36 -13.58
C GLU A 95 0.15 12.82 -13.78
N PRO A 96 -0.63 12.24 -14.70
CA PRO A 96 -0.65 10.79 -14.89
C PRO A 96 0.61 10.24 -15.57
N LYS A 97 1.38 11.11 -16.25
CA LYS A 97 2.59 10.75 -17.00
C LYS A 97 3.66 11.81 -16.81
N THR A 98 4.71 11.45 -16.09
CA THR A 98 5.86 12.35 -15.89
C THR A 98 6.70 12.47 -17.15
N LEU A 99 6.98 13.71 -17.55
CA LEU A 99 7.94 14.05 -18.59
C LEU A 99 9.17 14.66 -17.94
N VAL A 100 10.29 13.95 -17.96
CA VAL A 100 11.56 14.46 -17.46
C VAL A 100 12.46 14.82 -18.64
N SER A 101 12.96 16.06 -18.67
CA SER A 101 13.84 16.56 -19.73
C SER A 101 15.28 16.05 -19.58
N ASP A 102 15.71 15.71 -18.37
CA ASP A 102 17.00 15.09 -18.05
C ASP A 102 16.81 13.93 -17.06
N THR A 103 17.27 12.75 -17.42
CA THR A 103 17.09 11.52 -16.65
C THR A 103 18.11 11.37 -15.51
N ASN A 104 19.08 12.29 -15.38
CA ASN A 104 20.09 12.28 -14.32
C ASN A 104 19.59 12.99 -13.04
N THR A 105 18.53 12.44 -12.45
CA THR A 105 17.95 12.95 -11.20
C THR A 105 18.55 12.23 -9.99
N TYR A 106 18.73 12.97 -8.89
CA TYR A 106 19.10 12.43 -7.58
C TYR A 106 17.90 11.80 -6.86
N ASP A 107 16.68 12.04 -7.33
CA ASP A 107 15.44 11.60 -6.71
C ASP A 107 14.53 10.82 -7.67
N ILE A 108 13.46 10.22 -7.14
CA ILE A 108 12.49 9.46 -7.92
C ILE A 108 11.80 10.31 -8.98
N THR A 109 11.46 9.69 -10.11
CA THR A 109 10.81 10.38 -11.24
C THR A 109 9.30 10.21 -11.30
N ALA A 110 8.67 9.62 -10.28
CA ALA A 110 7.24 9.34 -10.29
C ALA A 110 6.58 9.74 -8.97
N TRP A 111 5.77 10.80 -9.00
CA TRP A 111 5.13 11.41 -7.83
C TRP A 111 3.60 11.43 -7.88
N ALA A 112 3.00 10.86 -8.92
CA ALA A 112 1.57 10.90 -9.18
C ALA A 112 0.75 10.32 -8.01
N LEU A 113 0.26 11.21 -7.15
CA LEU A 113 -0.39 10.89 -5.87
C LEU A 113 -1.60 9.96 -6.00
N PRO A 114 -2.42 9.98 -7.08
CA PRO A 114 -3.49 8.99 -7.21
C PRO A 114 -2.99 7.55 -7.16
N TYR A 115 -1.82 7.24 -7.72
CA TYR A 115 -1.22 5.90 -7.62
C TYR A 115 -0.66 5.64 -6.22
N VAL A 116 0.04 6.61 -5.63
CA VAL A 116 0.62 6.54 -4.27
C VAL A 116 -0.46 6.22 -3.23
N TYR A 117 -1.63 6.83 -3.38
CA TYR A 117 -2.79 6.62 -2.52
C TYR A 117 -3.69 5.49 -3.03
N GLY A 118 -3.41 4.85 -4.17
CA GLY A 118 -4.23 3.79 -4.75
C GLY A 118 -5.69 4.18 -4.98
N LEU A 119 -5.93 5.42 -5.42
CA LEU A 119 -7.25 5.97 -5.69
C LEU A 119 -7.46 6.13 -7.20
N ASN A 120 -8.61 5.68 -7.69
CA ASN A 120 -8.97 5.90 -9.08
C ASN A 120 -9.08 7.41 -9.38
N ALA A 121 -8.54 7.83 -10.53
CA ALA A 121 -8.51 9.24 -10.90
C ALA A 121 -8.62 9.47 -12.40
N TYR A 122 -8.95 10.72 -12.74
CA TYR A 122 -9.05 11.24 -14.10
C TYR A 122 -8.34 12.59 -14.20
N ALA A 123 -7.60 12.79 -15.29
CA ALA A 123 -6.98 14.06 -15.64
C ALA A 123 -7.76 14.66 -16.82
N SER A 124 -8.40 15.80 -16.62
CA SER A 124 -9.31 16.40 -17.60
C SER A 124 -8.77 17.72 -18.13
N LYS A 125 -8.98 17.96 -19.43
CA LYS A 125 -8.75 19.25 -20.08
C LYS A 125 -9.86 20.27 -19.82
N GLU A 126 -10.93 19.83 -19.18
CA GLU A 126 -12.07 20.67 -18.84
C GLU A 126 -11.81 21.42 -17.52
N ASN A 127 -12.33 22.64 -17.42
CA ASN A 127 -12.28 23.46 -16.21
C ASN A 127 -13.41 23.07 -15.25
N LEU A 128 -13.20 22.00 -14.48
CA LEU A 128 -14.18 21.48 -13.53
C LEU A 128 -13.98 22.15 -12.17
N LYS A 129 -15.06 22.62 -11.56
CA LYS A 129 -15.06 23.20 -10.22
C LYS A 129 -15.92 22.34 -9.31
N GLY A 130 -15.41 22.05 -8.12
CA GLY A 130 -16.19 21.35 -7.10
C GLY A 130 -17.31 22.23 -6.54
N LEU A 131 -18.41 21.60 -6.16
CA LEU A 131 -19.60 22.27 -5.61
C LEU A 131 -19.56 22.40 -4.08
N TYR A 132 -18.77 21.57 -3.41
CA TYR A 132 -18.79 21.43 -1.96
C TYR A 132 -17.41 21.66 -1.33
N PRO A 133 -17.33 22.34 -0.18
CA PRO A 133 -16.05 22.58 0.50
C PRO A 133 -15.54 21.37 1.30
N SER A 134 -16.40 20.38 1.56
CA SER A 134 -16.08 19.21 2.38
C SER A 134 -16.77 17.94 1.90
N LEU A 135 -16.23 16.80 2.34
CA LEU A 135 -16.85 15.49 2.22
C LEU A 135 -18.21 15.45 2.91
N ASP A 136 -19.13 14.66 2.36
CA ASP A 136 -20.36 14.24 3.01
C ASP A 136 -20.11 12.89 3.69
N LEU A 137 -20.05 12.93 5.03
CA LEU A 137 -19.88 11.75 5.90
C LEU A 137 -21.20 11.35 6.59
N SER A 138 -22.34 11.90 6.16
CA SER A 138 -23.64 11.65 6.81
C SER A 138 -24.03 10.16 6.79
N MET A 139 -23.69 9.42 5.72
CA MET A 139 -23.92 7.98 5.63
C MET A 139 -23.11 7.16 6.66
N ASP A 140 -21.99 7.68 7.16
CA ASP A 140 -21.17 7.05 8.20
C ASP A 140 -21.65 7.36 9.62
N GLN A 141 -22.46 8.41 9.80
CA GLN A 141 -23.01 8.76 11.13
C GLN A 141 -24.09 7.78 11.61
N ASP A 142 -24.88 7.22 10.69
CA ASP A 142 -25.86 6.18 11.01
C ASP A 142 -25.19 4.86 11.48
N ALA A 143 -23.95 4.60 11.03
CA ALA A 143 -23.18 3.44 11.49
C ALA A 143 -22.72 3.58 12.94
N LYS A 144 -22.39 4.80 13.40
CA LYS A 144 -21.97 5.03 14.80
C LYS A 144 -23.06 4.77 15.85
N THR A 145 -24.34 4.63 15.47
CA THR A 145 -25.47 4.74 16.41
C THR A 145 -26.51 3.61 16.40
N ASN A 146 -26.38 2.57 15.59
CA ASN A 146 -27.25 1.38 15.70
C ASN A 146 -26.78 0.45 16.84
N ALA A 147 -26.88 0.94 18.08
CA ALA A 147 -26.66 0.15 19.28
C ALA A 147 -27.92 -0.67 19.60
N THR A 148 -28.15 -1.79 18.90
CA THR A 148 -28.93 -2.87 19.51
C THR A 148 -28.28 -3.20 20.86
N GLN A 149 -29.06 -3.32 21.95
CA GLN A 149 -28.49 -3.56 23.30
C GLN A 149 -27.62 -4.81 23.36
N LEU A 150 -27.84 -5.80 22.47
CA LEU A 150 -27.15 -7.08 22.43
C LEU A 150 -26.99 -7.54 20.96
N PRO A 151 -26.04 -6.99 20.19
CA PRO A 151 -25.80 -7.45 18.82
C PRO A 151 -25.11 -8.83 18.84
N LEU A 152 -25.21 -9.59 17.76
CA LEU A 152 -24.44 -10.82 17.57
C LEU A 152 -22.94 -10.51 17.38
N ALA A 153 -22.65 -9.49 16.57
CA ALA A 153 -21.29 -9.07 16.28
C ALA A 153 -21.18 -7.56 16.01
N TRP A 154 -19.97 -7.03 16.19
CA TRP A 154 -19.57 -5.73 15.68
C TRP A 154 -18.69 -5.94 14.45
N ALA A 155 -19.03 -5.30 13.33
CA ALA A 155 -18.33 -5.40 12.06
C ALA A 155 -17.61 -4.09 11.73
N PHE A 156 -16.32 -4.18 11.43
CA PHE A 156 -15.48 -3.06 11.05
C PHE A 156 -14.91 -3.27 9.65
N SER A 157 -14.80 -2.18 8.89
CA SER A 157 -14.11 -2.20 7.61
C SER A 157 -12.63 -2.55 7.80
N TRP A 158 -12.00 -2.94 6.69
CA TRP A 158 -10.56 -3.16 6.60
C TRP A 158 -10.01 -2.50 5.33
N GLY A 159 -8.71 -2.19 5.31
CA GLY A 159 -8.06 -1.52 4.18
C GLY A 159 -7.56 -0.10 4.46
N SER A 160 -7.30 0.23 5.72
CA SER A 160 -6.69 1.51 6.13
C SER A 160 -5.80 1.34 7.35
N THR A 161 -4.89 2.28 7.58
CA THR A 161 -4.05 2.34 8.80
C THR A 161 -4.89 2.45 10.06
N GLU A 162 -6.01 3.18 10.01
CA GLU A 162 -6.94 3.35 11.13
C GLU A 162 -7.55 2.00 11.54
N ASN A 163 -7.88 1.15 10.56
CA ASN A 163 -8.38 -0.20 10.83
C ASN A 163 -7.30 -1.11 11.45
N ALA A 164 -6.04 -0.95 11.09
CA ALA A 164 -4.93 -1.68 11.73
C ALA A 164 -4.71 -1.23 13.18
N LYS A 165 -4.71 0.09 13.45
CA LYS A 165 -4.68 0.63 14.83
C LYS A 165 -5.83 0.11 15.67
N LEU A 166 -7.04 0.10 15.11
CA LEU A 166 -8.23 -0.44 15.75
C LEU A 166 -8.03 -1.93 16.12
N LEU A 167 -7.56 -2.76 15.19
CA LEU A 167 -7.29 -4.18 15.45
C LEU A 167 -6.28 -4.35 16.58
N ILE A 168 -5.19 -3.59 16.56
CA ILE A 168 -4.16 -3.60 17.62
C ILE A 168 -4.79 -3.24 18.96
N ALA A 169 -5.58 -2.17 19.03
CA ALA A 169 -6.23 -1.71 20.27
C ALA A 169 -7.23 -2.74 20.81
N LEU A 170 -8.02 -3.38 19.93
CA LEU A 170 -8.94 -4.47 20.32
C LEU A 170 -8.15 -5.66 20.91
N GLN A 171 -7.09 -6.09 20.23
CA GLN A 171 -6.28 -7.22 20.69
C GLN A 171 -5.52 -6.91 22.00
N GLN A 172 -5.02 -5.68 22.17
CA GLN A 172 -4.41 -5.23 23.43
C GLN A 172 -5.42 -5.19 24.60
N ALA A 173 -6.70 -4.96 24.31
CA ALA A 173 -7.79 -5.10 25.26
C ALA A 173 -8.25 -6.56 25.48
N ASN A 174 -7.50 -7.54 24.95
CA ASN A 174 -7.80 -8.97 25.01
C ASN A 174 -9.16 -9.34 24.36
N ILE A 175 -9.58 -8.55 23.36
CA ILE A 175 -10.78 -8.82 22.55
C ILE A 175 -10.38 -9.69 21.36
N LYS A 176 -11.09 -10.79 21.19
CA LYS A 176 -10.97 -11.71 20.05
C LYS A 176 -11.62 -11.10 18.83
N VAL A 177 -10.85 -11.03 17.74
CA VAL A 177 -11.27 -10.48 16.45
C VAL A 177 -11.13 -11.55 15.39
N ARG A 178 -12.19 -11.77 14.63
CA ARG A 178 -12.20 -12.63 13.45
C ARG A 178 -12.10 -11.80 12.17
N GLN A 179 -11.66 -12.39 11.07
CA GLN A 179 -11.62 -11.73 9.78
C GLN A 179 -12.39 -12.54 8.75
N ALA A 180 -13.21 -11.89 7.91
CA ALA A 180 -13.94 -12.56 6.85
C ALA A 180 -13.03 -12.87 5.66
N ASN A 181 -12.90 -14.15 5.29
CA ASN A 181 -12.07 -14.56 4.15
C ASN A 181 -12.76 -14.39 2.78
N ALA A 182 -14.05 -14.06 2.78
CA ALA A 182 -14.87 -13.85 1.60
C ALA A 182 -15.92 -12.76 1.89
N PRO A 183 -16.43 -12.05 0.86
CA PRO A 183 -17.51 -11.10 1.05
C PRO A 183 -18.80 -11.80 1.51
N PHE A 184 -19.61 -11.10 2.29
CA PHE A 184 -20.91 -11.57 2.76
C PHE A 184 -21.94 -10.43 2.82
N THR A 185 -23.22 -10.78 2.81
CA THR A 185 -24.34 -9.84 2.90
C THR A 185 -25.24 -10.22 4.07
N ILE A 186 -25.57 -9.27 4.94
CA ILE A 186 -26.56 -9.43 6.02
C ILE A 186 -27.43 -8.17 6.08
N ASP A 187 -28.75 -8.34 6.20
CA ASP A 187 -29.71 -7.24 6.28
C ASP A 187 -29.54 -6.25 5.10
N LYS A 188 -29.26 -6.78 3.90
CA LYS A 188 -28.95 -6.02 2.67
C LYS A 188 -27.72 -5.12 2.77
N ASN A 189 -26.91 -5.24 3.81
CA ASN A 189 -25.60 -4.59 3.91
C ASN A 189 -24.53 -5.55 3.39
N ASP A 190 -23.72 -5.09 2.45
CA ASP A 190 -22.58 -5.84 1.93
C ASP A 190 -21.32 -5.56 2.75
N TYR A 191 -20.59 -6.61 3.05
CA TYR A 191 -19.32 -6.59 3.76
C TYR A 191 -18.25 -7.26 2.88
N PRO A 192 -17.17 -6.54 2.51
CA PRO A 192 -16.12 -7.10 1.67
C PRO A 192 -15.26 -8.12 2.44
N ALA A 193 -14.49 -8.92 1.70
CA ALA A 193 -13.44 -9.74 2.29
C ALA A 193 -12.45 -8.85 3.07
N GLY A 194 -11.94 -9.37 4.18
CA GLY A 194 -11.11 -8.65 5.15
C GLY A 194 -11.89 -7.95 6.26
N THR A 195 -13.23 -7.88 6.20
CA THR A 195 -14.07 -7.30 7.27
C THR A 195 -13.72 -7.93 8.61
N LEU A 196 -13.46 -7.10 9.62
CA LEU A 196 -13.17 -7.54 10.97
C LEU A 196 -14.48 -7.73 11.76
N LEU A 197 -14.57 -8.82 12.51
CA LEU A 197 -15.74 -9.19 13.31
C LEU A 197 -15.34 -9.41 14.76
N VAL A 198 -16.01 -8.71 15.67
CA VAL A 198 -15.96 -9.01 17.10
C VAL A 198 -17.25 -9.76 17.46
N MET A 199 -17.15 -11.06 17.67
CA MET A 199 -18.31 -11.89 18.03
C MET A 199 -18.63 -11.70 19.52
N ARG A 200 -19.89 -11.37 19.84
CA ARG A 200 -20.30 -11.12 21.24
C ARG A 200 -20.07 -12.34 22.13
N ALA A 201 -20.53 -13.52 21.71
CA ALA A 201 -20.45 -14.75 22.49
C ALA A 201 -19.01 -15.16 22.88
N GLU A 202 -18.01 -14.75 22.10
CA GLU A 202 -16.60 -15.08 22.33
C GLU A 202 -15.92 -14.13 23.32
N ASN A 203 -16.52 -12.95 23.55
CA ASN A 203 -15.92 -11.81 24.22
C ASN A 203 -16.70 -11.33 25.46
N GLU A 204 -18.02 -11.54 25.52
CA GLU A 204 -18.88 -11.05 26.62
C GLU A 204 -18.55 -11.69 27.98
N ARG A 205 -17.90 -12.85 27.98
CA ARG A 205 -17.39 -13.49 29.21
C ARG A 205 -16.10 -12.86 29.71
N LEU A 206 -15.31 -12.25 28.82
CA LEU A 206 -14.04 -11.58 29.14
C LEU A 206 -14.28 -10.14 29.59
N ASP A 207 -15.26 -9.46 28.97
CA ASP A 207 -15.63 -8.09 29.30
C ASP A 207 -17.16 -7.94 29.39
N LYS A 208 -17.65 -7.63 30.59
CA LYS A 208 -19.08 -7.41 30.85
C LYS A 208 -19.58 -6.06 30.29
N GLU A 209 -18.68 -5.10 30.05
CA GLU A 209 -18.97 -3.81 29.41
C GLU A 209 -18.52 -3.79 27.93
N LEU A 210 -18.44 -4.96 27.26
CA LEU A 210 -17.89 -5.12 25.91
C LEU A 210 -18.34 -4.04 24.91
N ALA A 211 -19.64 -3.74 24.85
CA ALA A 211 -20.18 -2.74 23.93
C ALA A 211 -19.58 -1.33 24.16
N LYS A 212 -19.36 -0.95 25.42
CA LYS A 212 -18.78 0.33 25.83
C LYS A 212 -17.28 0.34 25.55
N THR A 213 -16.58 -0.76 25.81
CA THR A 213 -15.16 -0.92 25.48
C THR A 213 -14.93 -0.80 23.97
N ILE A 214 -15.72 -1.51 23.16
CA ILE A 214 -15.67 -1.43 21.70
C ILE A 214 -15.95 0.00 21.22
N SER A 215 -17.00 0.65 21.74
CA SER A 215 -17.35 2.02 21.34
C SER A 215 -16.25 3.03 21.70
N LYS A 216 -15.62 2.88 22.87
CA LYS A 216 -14.48 3.70 23.31
C LYS A 216 -13.27 3.50 22.38
N ILE A 217 -12.91 2.26 22.09
CA ILE A 217 -11.79 1.91 21.21
C ILE A 217 -12.04 2.47 19.80
N ALA A 218 -13.22 2.20 19.22
CA ALA A 218 -13.61 2.68 17.91
C ALA A 218 -13.52 4.21 17.81
N THR A 219 -14.07 4.92 18.80
CA THR A 219 -13.99 6.40 18.84
C THR A 219 -12.55 6.90 18.95
N SER A 220 -11.68 6.22 19.69
CA SER A 220 -10.27 6.63 19.86
C SER A 220 -9.40 6.42 18.63
N GLN A 221 -9.82 5.55 17.70
CA GLN A 221 -9.06 5.19 16.50
C GLN A 221 -9.74 5.64 15.20
N ASP A 222 -10.72 6.56 15.30
CA ASP A 222 -11.57 6.99 14.18
C ASP A 222 -12.24 5.82 13.43
N GLY A 223 -12.45 4.71 14.14
CA GLY A 223 -13.10 3.51 13.63
C GLY A 223 -14.62 3.67 13.61
N ILE A 224 -15.21 3.30 12.48
CA ILE A 224 -16.66 3.17 12.33
C ILE A 224 -16.98 1.67 12.29
N PHE A 225 -18.05 1.28 12.98
CA PHE A 225 -18.55 -0.09 12.95
C PHE A 225 -20.03 -0.13 12.66
N LYS A 226 -20.50 -1.28 12.18
CA LYS A 226 -21.91 -1.64 12.14
C LYS A 226 -22.15 -2.76 13.15
N THR A 227 -23.35 -2.81 13.72
CA THR A 227 -23.78 -3.96 14.51
C THR A 227 -24.50 -4.95 13.61
N ILE A 228 -24.32 -6.23 13.88
CA ILE A 228 -25.01 -7.32 13.19
C ILE A 228 -25.88 -8.01 14.23
N SER A 229 -27.19 -8.08 14.00
CA SER A 229 -28.14 -8.61 14.98
C SER A 229 -28.39 -10.12 14.84
N THR A 230 -28.13 -10.69 13.67
CA THR A 230 -28.45 -12.09 13.32
C THR A 230 -27.28 -12.81 12.65
N GLY A 231 -27.25 -14.13 12.76
CA GLY A 231 -26.26 -14.99 12.09
C GLY A 231 -26.75 -15.54 10.75
N PHE A 232 -27.99 -15.20 10.33
CA PHE A 232 -28.54 -15.59 9.05
C PHE A 232 -27.94 -14.72 7.94
N VAL A 233 -27.06 -15.31 7.15
CA VAL A 233 -26.37 -14.64 6.06
C VAL A 233 -27.23 -14.71 4.80
N ASP A 234 -27.51 -13.54 4.18
CA ASP A 234 -28.27 -13.47 2.94
C ASP A 234 -27.47 -14.07 1.76
N LYS A 235 -26.15 -13.79 1.73
CA LYS A 235 -25.18 -14.29 0.74
C LYS A 235 -23.80 -14.43 1.37
N GLY A 236 -23.09 -15.51 1.06
CA GLY A 236 -21.75 -15.78 1.59
C GLY A 236 -21.75 -16.98 2.53
N LYS A 237 -20.68 -17.12 3.33
CA LYS A 237 -20.55 -18.19 4.32
C LYS A 237 -21.26 -17.83 5.63
N ASP A 238 -21.88 -18.80 6.30
CA ASP A 238 -22.47 -18.59 7.62
C ASP A 238 -21.40 -18.37 8.70
N PHE A 239 -21.70 -17.57 9.73
CA PHE A 239 -20.76 -17.25 10.83
C PHE A 239 -20.28 -18.46 11.65
N GLY A 240 -20.89 -19.63 11.49
CA GLY A 240 -20.41 -20.89 12.08
C GLY A 240 -19.34 -21.63 11.26
N SER A 241 -19.01 -21.16 10.06
CA SER A 241 -18.07 -21.82 9.16
C SER A 241 -16.61 -21.38 9.40
N ASP A 242 -15.69 -22.07 8.74
CA ASP A 242 -14.26 -21.71 8.61
C ASP A 242 -13.98 -20.38 7.90
N GLY A 243 -15.00 -19.68 7.40
CA GLY A 243 -14.86 -18.44 6.61
C GLY A 243 -14.47 -17.21 7.42
N TYR A 244 -14.38 -17.35 8.74
CA TYR A 244 -14.16 -16.26 9.68
C TYR A 244 -13.05 -16.61 10.69
N PRO A 245 -11.81 -16.90 10.26
CA PRO A 245 -10.72 -17.28 11.15
C PRO A 245 -10.48 -16.26 12.25
N LEU A 246 -10.04 -16.74 13.42
CA LEU A 246 -9.62 -15.90 14.53
C LEU A 246 -8.23 -15.33 14.24
N LEU A 247 -8.07 -14.01 14.30
CA LEU A 247 -6.78 -13.36 14.10
C LEU A 247 -5.89 -13.53 15.32
N THR A 248 -4.67 -14.00 15.09
CA THR A 248 -3.62 -14.07 16.10
C THR A 248 -3.02 -12.69 16.32
N SER A 249 -2.76 -12.31 17.58
CA SER A 249 -2.05 -11.07 17.88
C SER A 249 -0.62 -11.11 17.33
N ALA A 250 -0.24 -10.08 16.59
CA ALA A 250 1.10 -9.99 16.01
C ALA A 250 2.14 -9.66 17.10
N LYS A 251 3.16 -10.50 17.21
CA LYS A 251 4.38 -10.30 17.99
C LYS A 251 5.52 -10.07 17.01
N VAL A 252 5.65 -8.81 16.60
CA VAL A 252 6.49 -8.40 15.47
C VAL A 252 7.93 -8.14 15.95
N ALA A 253 8.89 -8.63 15.18
CA ALA A 253 10.28 -8.23 15.29
C ALA A 253 10.83 -7.69 13.98
N ILE A 254 11.74 -6.71 14.06
CA ILE A 254 12.48 -6.16 12.92
C ILE A 254 13.96 -6.47 13.11
N VAL A 255 14.62 -6.88 12.03
CA VAL A 255 16.06 -7.13 12.03
C VAL A 255 16.86 -5.84 11.89
N PHE A 256 17.94 -5.72 12.66
CA PHE A 256 18.91 -4.63 12.63
C PHE A 256 20.34 -5.19 12.61
N GLY A 257 21.26 -4.51 11.93
CA GLY A 257 22.66 -4.93 11.80
C GLY A 257 23.38 -4.15 10.71
N ASP A 258 24.66 -4.41 10.53
CA ASP A 258 25.48 -3.77 9.49
C ASP A 258 25.04 -4.20 8.07
N GLU A 259 24.39 -5.36 7.99
CA GLU A 259 23.83 -5.96 6.79
C GLU A 259 22.50 -5.32 6.34
N VAL A 260 21.86 -4.56 7.23
CA VAL A 260 20.52 -4.00 7.02
C VAL A 260 20.60 -2.56 6.52
N SER A 261 19.83 -2.24 5.49
CA SER A 261 19.65 -0.85 5.05
C SER A 261 19.06 -0.01 6.18
N SER A 262 19.75 1.06 6.56
CA SER A 262 19.29 1.99 7.58
C SER A 262 17.98 2.69 7.18
N LEU A 263 17.77 2.91 5.87
CA LEU A 263 16.53 3.46 5.32
C LEU A 263 15.37 2.47 5.51
N GLY A 264 15.53 1.23 5.02
CA GLY A 264 14.49 0.20 5.13
C GLY A 264 14.13 -0.14 6.58
N PHE A 265 15.14 -0.24 7.46
CA PHE A 265 14.91 -0.40 8.89
C PHE A 265 14.14 0.79 9.48
N GLY A 266 14.56 2.01 9.14
CA GLY A 266 13.92 3.25 9.59
C GLY A 266 12.48 3.36 9.14
N GLU A 267 12.17 3.00 7.89
CA GLU A 267 10.83 3.05 7.32
C GLU A 267 9.87 2.09 8.01
N VAL A 268 10.29 0.83 8.18
CA VAL A 268 9.49 -0.19 8.89
C VAL A 268 9.29 0.20 10.36
N ARG A 269 10.37 0.58 11.06
CA ARG A 269 10.30 0.95 12.47
C ARG A 269 9.42 2.17 12.70
N PHE A 270 9.59 3.21 11.87
CA PHE A 270 8.76 4.41 11.93
C PHE A 270 7.29 4.06 11.74
N TYR A 271 6.96 3.28 10.71
CA TYR A 271 5.57 2.89 10.47
C TYR A 271 4.95 2.14 11.66
N LEU A 272 5.66 1.14 12.21
CA LEU A 272 5.15 0.38 13.35
C LEU A 272 5.00 1.25 14.61
N GLU A 273 6.04 1.99 15.00
CA GLU A 273 6.04 2.74 16.26
C GLU A 273 5.19 4.02 16.18
N HIS A 274 5.36 4.81 15.12
CA HIS A 274 4.70 6.11 14.97
C HIS A 274 3.31 5.98 14.35
N ASP A 275 3.21 5.28 13.21
CA ASP A 275 1.95 5.23 12.46
C ASP A 275 0.99 4.16 12.99
N LEU A 276 1.45 3.09 13.65
CA LEU A 276 0.57 2.06 14.23
C LEU A 276 0.54 2.03 15.76
N ASN A 277 1.44 2.76 16.44
CA ASN A 277 1.62 2.67 17.90
C ASN A 277 1.86 1.22 18.36
N LEU A 278 2.60 0.45 17.57
CA LEU A 278 3.04 -0.92 17.84
C LEU A 278 4.55 -0.91 18.08
N HIS A 279 4.99 -1.45 19.22
CA HIS A 279 6.41 -1.53 19.55
C HIS A 279 7.00 -2.88 19.12
N PRO A 280 7.78 -2.93 18.02
CA PRO A 280 8.42 -4.17 17.59
C PRO A 280 9.62 -4.53 18.47
N THR A 281 9.90 -5.82 18.58
CA THR A 281 11.19 -6.29 19.14
C THR A 281 12.29 -6.08 18.10
N ILE A 282 13.43 -5.51 18.51
CA ILE A 282 14.57 -5.33 17.61
C ILE A 282 15.52 -6.51 17.79
N ILE A 283 15.84 -7.20 16.69
CA ILE A 283 16.71 -8.39 16.70
C ILE A 283 17.95 -8.12 15.86
N SER A 284 19.13 -8.35 16.43
CA SER A 284 20.39 -8.33 15.66
C SER A 284 20.38 -9.43 14.59
N VAL A 285 20.93 -9.15 13.40
CA VAL A 285 21.14 -10.14 12.32
C VAL A 285 21.77 -11.44 12.84
N GLN A 286 22.69 -11.35 13.80
CA GLN A 286 23.36 -12.51 14.41
C GLN A 286 22.41 -13.50 15.10
N ASN A 287 21.23 -13.03 15.54
CA ASN A 287 20.26 -13.79 16.33
C ASN A 287 19.08 -14.33 15.50
N ILE A 288 19.02 -14.05 14.19
CA ILE A 288 17.85 -14.42 13.36
C ILE A 288 17.64 -15.94 13.24
N ASN A 289 18.66 -16.74 13.55
CA ASN A 289 18.61 -18.20 13.48
C ASN A 289 18.16 -18.89 14.77
N SER A 290 17.96 -18.14 15.85
CA SER A 290 17.66 -18.67 17.19
C SER A 290 16.46 -17.96 17.83
N ILE A 291 15.41 -17.72 17.04
CA ILE A 291 14.20 -17.03 17.48
C ILE A 291 13.24 -18.01 18.16
N ASP A 292 12.59 -17.55 19.24
CA ASP A 292 11.50 -18.24 19.92
C ASP A 292 10.12 -17.79 19.39
N ASN A 293 9.34 -18.72 18.84
CA ASN A 293 7.98 -18.47 18.33
C ASN A 293 7.01 -17.95 19.40
N ALA A 294 7.27 -18.23 20.68
CA ALA A 294 6.44 -17.73 21.78
C ALA A 294 6.62 -16.21 21.98
N GLN A 295 7.80 -15.66 21.68
CA GLN A 295 8.11 -14.25 21.83
C GLN A 295 7.91 -13.47 20.53
N VAL A 296 8.18 -14.09 19.38
CA VAL A 296 8.10 -13.47 18.05
C VAL A 296 7.43 -14.44 17.10
N ASN A 297 6.29 -14.05 16.52
CA ASN A 297 5.60 -14.82 15.49
C ASN A 297 5.75 -14.25 14.09
N THR A 298 6.13 -12.97 13.95
CA THR A 298 6.39 -12.31 12.67
C THR A 298 7.75 -11.63 12.71
N LEU A 299 8.65 -12.00 11.80
CA LEU A 299 9.99 -11.44 11.65
C LEU A 299 10.08 -10.71 10.31
N ILE A 300 10.45 -9.43 10.36
CA ILE A 300 10.60 -8.57 9.19
C ILE A 300 12.09 -8.33 8.94
N LEU A 301 12.55 -8.69 7.75
CA LEU A 301 13.88 -8.36 7.23
C LEU A 301 13.68 -7.23 6.20
N PRO A 302 14.00 -5.97 6.56
CA PRO A 302 14.07 -4.87 5.61
C PRO A 302 15.15 -5.13 4.55
N SER A 303 15.21 -4.29 3.50
CA SER A 303 16.25 -4.42 2.48
C SER A 303 17.66 -4.48 3.08
N GLY A 304 18.54 -5.30 2.51
CA GLY A 304 19.86 -5.60 3.04
C GLY A 304 20.44 -6.89 2.44
N ASP A 305 21.70 -7.17 2.76
CA ASP A 305 22.41 -8.37 2.30
C ASP A 305 22.56 -9.40 3.42
N TYR A 306 21.67 -10.39 3.45
CA TYR A 306 21.62 -11.44 4.49
C TYR A 306 22.15 -12.79 3.99
N LYS A 307 22.91 -12.80 2.87
CA LYS A 307 23.28 -14.04 2.19
C LYS A 307 24.11 -14.98 3.08
N ASP A 308 24.97 -14.45 3.93
CA ASP A 308 25.82 -15.25 4.81
C ASP A 308 25.19 -15.51 6.20
N ASP A 309 24.12 -14.77 6.53
CA ASP A 309 23.47 -14.80 7.85
C ASP A 309 22.31 -15.79 7.94
N ILE A 310 21.51 -15.91 6.89
CA ILE A 310 20.35 -16.82 6.92
C ILE A 310 20.82 -18.27 6.84
N LYS A 311 20.57 -19.05 7.89
CA LYS A 311 20.95 -20.47 8.01
C LYS A 311 19.71 -21.34 8.26
N GLU A 312 19.93 -22.63 8.50
CA GLU A 312 18.83 -23.59 8.72
C GLU A 312 17.96 -23.25 9.93
N GLY A 313 18.50 -22.53 10.93
CA GLY A 313 17.78 -22.12 12.12
C GLY A 313 16.57 -21.22 11.82
N LEU A 314 16.72 -20.25 10.90
CA LEU A 314 15.60 -19.40 10.47
C LEU A 314 14.52 -20.23 9.76
N ALA A 315 14.91 -21.10 8.83
CA ALA A 315 13.97 -21.99 8.16
C ALA A 315 13.23 -22.92 9.14
N ALA A 316 13.92 -23.40 10.19
CA ALA A 316 13.32 -24.20 11.25
C ALA A 316 12.32 -23.40 12.10
N TRP A 317 12.59 -22.13 12.37
CA TRP A 317 11.66 -21.22 13.06
C TRP A 317 10.37 -20.99 12.26
N VAL A 318 10.51 -20.74 10.94
CA VAL A 318 9.35 -20.62 10.03
C VAL A 318 8.54 -21.92 10.05
N LYS A 319 9.18 -23.08 9.90
CA LYS A 319 8.50 -24.40 9.96
C LYS A 319 7.64 -24.63 11.20
N ARG A 320 7.99 -24.02 12.33
CA ARG A 320 7.25 -24.15 13.59
C ARG A 320 6.02 -23.24 13.69
N GLY A 321 5.80 -22.33 12.74
CA GLY A 321 4.70 -21.35 12.73
C GLY A 321 5.15 -19.90 12.73
N GLY A 322 6.42 -19.61 12.41
CA GLY A 322 6.91 -18.24 12.26
C GLY A 322 6.54 -17.69 10.88
N ARG A 323 6.26 -16.39 10.80
CA ARG A 323 6.06 -15.65 9.55
C ARG A 323 7.30 -14.82 9.23
N LEU A 324 7.97 -15.14 8.14
CA LEU A 324 9.13 -14.39 7.65
C LEU A 324 8.71 -13.43 6.54
N VAL A 325 8.98 -12.14 6.70
CA VAL A 325 8.71 -11.11 5.69
C VAL A 325 10.04 -10.58 5.16
N LEU A 326 10.27 -10.75 3.86
CA LEU A 326 11.49 -10.33 3.16
C LEU A 326 11.14 -9.16 2.23
N ILE A 327 11.81 -8.02 2.42
CA ILE A 327 11.58 -6.81 1.64
C ILE A 327 12.80 -6.54 0.74
N GLU A 328 12.53 -6.28 -0.54
CA GLU A 328 13.52 -5.92 -1.57
C GLU A 328 14.71 -6.90 -1.61
N GLU A 329 15.92 -6.42 -1.33
CA GLU A 329 17.15 -7.19 -1.46
C GLU A 329 17.24 -8.33 -0.44
N ALA A 330 16.47 -8.26 0.66
CA ALA A 330 16.41 -9.33 1.66
C ALA A 330 15.99 -10.68 1.06
N ILE A 331 15.22 -10.66 -0.02
CA ILE A 331 14.81 -11.86 -0.77
C ILE A 331 16.04 -12.61 -1.30
N ASN A 332 17.10 -11.90 -1.71
CA ASN A 332 18.33 -12.51 -2.22
C ASN A 332 19.01 -13.38 -1.15
N GLY A 333 18.82 -13.06 0.13
CA GLY A 333 19.37 -13.81 1.25
C GLY A 333 18.88 -15.25 1.37
N VAL A 334 17.75 -15.61 0.73
CA VAL A 334 17.18 -16.97 0.78
C VAL A 334 17.25 -17.74 -0.53
N ILE A 335 17.65 -17.09 -1.63
CA ILE A 335 17.70 -17.75 -2.95
C ILE A 335 18.69 -18.91 -2.92
N GLY A 336 18.24 -20.08 -3.39
CA GLY A 336 19.05 -21.30 -3.43
C GLY A 336 19.24 -21.97 -2.08
N LYS A 337 18.68 -21.43 -0.99
CA LYS A 337 18.72 -22.08 0.33
C LYS A 337 17.60 -23.10 0.46
N LYS A 338 17.89 -24.19 1.17
CA LYS A 338 16.96 -25.30 1.36
C LYS A 338 15.67 -24.83 2.07
N GLY A 339 14.53 -25.08 1.43
CA GLY A 339 13.20 -24.75 1.96
C GLY A 339 12.62 -23.43 1.46
N PHE A 340 13.37 -22.66 0.66
CA PHE A 340 12.88 -21.45 0.00
C PHE A 340 12.84 -21.68 -1.51
N ASP A 341 11.67 -21.50 -2.12
CA ASP A 341 11.43 -21.89 -3.52
C ASP A 341 11.54 -20.70 -4.49
N ILE A 342 11.75 -19.49 -3.96
CA ILE A 342 11.89 -18.26 -4.75
C ILE A 342 13.12 -18.34 -5.65
N LYS A 343 12.96 -17.92 -6.91
CA LYS A 343 14.02 -17.95 -7.93
C LYS A 343 14.13 -16.60 -8.61
N LYS A 344 15.36 -16.12 -8.77
CA LYS A 344 15.65 -14.93 -9.58
C LYS A 344 15.21 -15.19 -11.03
N ARG A 345 14.66 -14.16 -11.67
CA ARG A 345 14.44 -14.20 -13.13
C ARG A 345 15.80 -14.11 -13.82
N ASP A 346 16.03 -14.98 -14.80
CA ASP A 346 17.25 -14.93 -15.61
C ASP A 346 17.16 -13.76 -16.58
N THR A 347 17.47 -12.56 -16.11
CA THR A 347 17.53 -11.34 -16.92
C THR A 347 18.88 -11.30 -17.65
N THR A 348 19.19 -12.35 -18.40
CA THR A 348 20.41 -12.39 -19.21
C THR A 348 20.23 -11.54 -20.47
N THR A 349 20.52 -10.24 -20.36
CA THR A 349 21.57 -9.74 -21.25
C THR A 349 22.84 -10.37 -20.73
N LYS A 350 23.38 -11.37 -21.44
CA LYS A 350 24.77 -11.76 -21.25
C LYS A 350 25.56 -10.45 -21.30
N LYS A 351 26.14 -10.02 -20.17
CA LYS A 351 27.35 -9.22 -20.25
C LYS A 351 28.34 -10.16 -20.91
N ASP A 352 28.43 -10.14 -22.23
CA ASP A 352 29.66 -10.57 -22.88
C ASP A 352 30.77 -9.85 -22.12
N ASP A 353 31.88 -10.53 -21.85
CA ASP A 353 33.13 -9.96 -21.33
C ASP A 353 33.75 -8.95 -22.33
N GLN A 354 32.94 -8.03 -22.86
CA GLN A 354 33.43 -6.83 -23.48
C GLN A 354 33.90 -5.96 -22.33
N LYS A 355 35.23 -5.83 -22.20
CA LYS A 355 35.88 -4.74 -21.46
C LYS A 355 34.97 -3.51 -21.50
N GLU A 356 34.55 -3.01 -20.34
CA GLU A 356 33.80 -1.76 -20.25
C GLU A 356 34.63 -0.65 -20.90
N ASN A 357 34.42 -0.46 -22.20
CA ASN A 357 35.07 0.58 -22.96
C ASN A 357 34.23 1.82 -22.70
N PHE A 358 34.52 2.51 -21.59
CA PHE A 358 33.83 3.74 -21.16
C PHE A 358 33.89 4.87 -22.21
N GLY A 359 34.50 4.64 -23.38
CA GLY A 359 34.76 5.66 -24.37
C GLY A 359 35.54 6.81 -23.73
N SER A 360 35.21 8.05 -24.12
CA SER A 360 35.67 9.23 -23.40
C SER A 360 34.86 9.40 -22.11
N PHE A 361 35.46 10.03 -21.10
CA PHE A 361 34.78 10.43 -19.87
C PHE A 361 33.47 11.20 -20.11
N ALA A 362 33.37 11.93 -21.24
CA ALA A 362 32.17 12.65 -21.66
C ALA A 362 30.96 11.73 -22.00
N ASN A 363 31.19 10.46 -22.32
CA ASN A 363 30.13 9.50 -22.66
C ASN A 363 29.74 8.56 -21.50
N LYS A 364 30.44 8.62 -20.37
CA LYS A 364 30.16 7.81 -19.17
C LYS A 364 28.75 8.01 -18.61
N SER A 365 28.17 9.21 -18.79
CA SER A 365 26.79 9.49 -18.37
C SER A 365 25.77 8.68 -19.17
N LYS A 366 25.97 8.47 -20.48
CA LYS A 366 25.00 7.80 -21.36
C LYS A 366 24.85 6.31 -21.08
N SER A 367 25.96 5.61 -20.80
CA SER A 367 25.92 4.17 -20.47
C SER A 367 25.22 3.89 -19.15
N ASN A 368 25.30 4.81 -18.18
CA ASN A 368 24.66 4.64 -16.88
C ASN A 368 23.12 4.74 -16.95
N PHE A 369 22.53 5.34 -18.00
CA PHE A 369 21.08 5.58 -18.08
C PHE A 369 20.28 4.36 -18.55
N ASP A 370 20.81 3.56 -19.47
CA ASP A 370 20.06 2.43 -20.01
C ASP A 370 19.78 1.37 -18.92
N ASP A 371 20.64 1.32 -17.91
CA ASP A 371 20.59 0.42 -16.75
C ASP A 371 19.97 1.08 -15.49
N ALA A 372 19.55 2.34 -15.55
CA ALA A 372 19.01 3.07 -14.41
C ALA A 372 17.47 3.01 -14.32
N ILE A 373 16.97 2.97 -13.09
CA ILE A 373 15.56 3.20 -12.75
C ILE A 373 15.48 4.14 -11.55
N PRO A 374 15.57 5.46 -11.78
CA PRO A 374 15.57 6.44 -10.67
C PRO A 374 14.30 6.37 -9.81
N GLY A 375 13.19 5.92 -10.40
CA GLY A 375 11.94 5.61 -9.69
C GLY A 375 10.75 5.66 -10.64
N ALA A 376 10.06 4.53 -10.79
CA ALA A 376 8.91 4.41 -11.68
C ALA A 376 7.77 3.61 -11.05
N ILE A 377 6.53 3.98 -11.37
CA ILE A 377 5.33 3.34 -10.84
C ILE A 377 4.93 2.22 -11.77
N TYR A 378 4.80 1.02 -11.20
CA TYR A 378 4.30 -0.16 -11.88
C TYR A 378 2.94 -0.57 -11.33
N LYS A 379 2.00 -0.84 -12.24
CA LYS A 379 0.73 -1.52 -11.96
C LYS A 379 0.99 -3.02 -11.77
N ILE A 380 0.81 -3.47 -10.54
CA ILE A 380 0.93 -4.85 -10.09
C ILE A 380 -0.47 -5.44 -10.08
N ASN A 381 -0.68 -6.52 -10.84
CA ASN A 381 -1.94 -7.24 -10.87
C ASN A 381 -1.99 -8.15 -9.64
N LEU A 382 -2.95 -7.90 -8.75
CA LEU A 382 -3.11 -8.63 -7.51
C LEU A 382 -4.16 -9.75 -7.64
N ASP A 383 -3.89 -10.90 -7.03
CA ASP A 383 -4.93 -11.84 -6.66
C ASP A 383 -5.79 -11.22 -5.55
N ALA A 384 -6.98 -10.75 -5.92
CA ALA A 384 -7.93 -10.11 -5.02
C ALA A 384 -8.54 -11.08 -3.98
N THR A 385 -8.37 -12.39 -4.14
CA THR A 385 -8.88 -13.40 -3.20
C THR A 385 -7.90 -13.70 -2.06
N HIS A 386 -6.61 -13.41 -2.27
CA HIS A 386 -5.57 -13.62 -1.27
C HIS A 386 -5.66 -12.54 -0.16
N PRO A 387 -5.53 -12.89 1.14
CA PRO A 387 -5.67 -11.93 2.25
C PRO A 387 -4.73 -10.73 2.21
N ILE A 388 -3.53 -10.88 1.63
CA ILE A 388 -2.59 -9.79 1.34
C ILE A 388 -3.22 -8.66 0.48
N SER A 389 -4.28 -8.94 -0.28
CA SER A 389 -4.96 -7.97 -1.17
C SER A 389 -6.23 -7.35 -0.57
N TYR A 390 -6.64 -7.73 0.66
CA TYR A 390 -7.84 -7.19 1.30
C TYR A 390 -7.77 -5.66 1.46
N GLY A 391 -8.86 -4.97 1.12
CA GLY A 391 -8.91 -3.50 1.16
C GLY A 391 -8.13 -2.77 0.05
N ILE A 392 -7.43 -3.52 -0.82
CA ILE A 392 -6.70 -2.99 -1.99
C ILE A 392 -7.47 -3.34 -3.27
N GLY A 393 -7.82 -4.62 -3.45
CA GLY A 393 -8.49 -5.13 -4.65
C GLY A 393 -7.53 -5.84 -5.60
N ASN A 394 -7.79 -5.74 -6.91
CA ASN A 394 -7.05 -6.48 -7.95
C ASN A 394 -5.82 -5.73 -8.50
N THR A 395 -5.56 -4.52 -8.01
CA THR A 395 -4.54 -3.64 -8.55
C THR A 395 -3.82 -2.93 -7.42
N TYR A 396 -2.49 -3.05 -7.41
CA TYR A 396 -1.61 -2.29 -6.54
C TYR A 396 -0.61 -1.52 -7.39
N TYR A 397 -0.35 -0.26 -7.04
CA TYR A 397 0.68 0.53 -7.69
C TYR A 397 1.93 0.53 -6.81
N GLY A 398 2.96 -0.19 -7.24
CA GLY A 398 4.24 -0.25 -6.55
C GLY A 398 5.24 0.73 -7.15
N LEU A 399 6.09 1.30 -6.32
CA LEU A 399 7.27 2.04 -6.78
C LEU A 399 8.41 1.04 -7.02
N LYS A 400 9.05 1.16 -8.18
CA LYS A 400 10.26 0.42 -8.54
C LYS A 400 11.42 1.40 -8.65
N THR A 401 12.46 1.15 -7.85
CA THR A 401 13.75 1.87 -7.83
C THR A 401 14.94 0.96 -8.16
N ASP A 402 14.65 -0.30 -8.50
CA ASP A 402 15.62 -1.33 -8.87
C ASP A 402 15.05 -2.25 -9.97
N ASP A 403 15.85 -3.22 -10.42
CA ASP A 403 15.46 -4.22 -11.42
C ASP A 403 15.06 -5.59 -10.82
N LEU A 404 14.86 -5.67 -9.50
CA LEU A 404 14.48 -6.90 -8.80
C LEU A 404 13.14 -7.42 -9.31
N ILE A 405 13.17 -8.65 -9.83
CA ILE A 405 12.01 -9.36 -10.34
C ILE A 405 12.27 -10.86 -10.28
N TYR A 406 11.24 -11.62 -9.91
CA TYR A 406 11.37 -13.04 -9.64
C TYR A 406 10.51 -13.88 -10.58
N LYS A 407 10.85 -15.16 -10.70
CA LYS A 407 10.02 -16.13 -11.44
C LYS A 407 8.76 -16.41 -10.60
N PRO A 408 7.57 -16.47 -11.23
CA PRO A 408 6.39 -16.98 -10.56
C PRO A 408 6.63 -18.37 -9.95
N PHE A 409 6.05 -18.61 -8.79
CA PHE A 409 6.09 -19.89 -8.09
C PHE A 409 5.39 -20.98 -8.91
N VAL A 410 6.00 -22.17 -8.90
CA VAL A 410 5.33 -23.43 -9.30
C VAL A 410 4.49 -23.97 -8.14
N GLN A 411 5.00 -23.83 -6.91
CA GLN A 411 4.35 -24.16 -5.65
C GLN A 411 4.51 -22.96 -4.72
N GLY A 412 3.40 -22.43 -4.22
CA GLY A 412 3.32 -21.12 -3.53
C GLY A 412 2.28 -20.22 -4.18
N TRP A 413 2.12 -19.02 -3.64
CA TRP A 413 1.12 -18.05 -4.06
C TRP A 413 1.77 -16.93 -4.87
N ASN A 414 1.32 -16.78 -6.11
CA ASN A 414 1.68 -15.65 -6.98
C ASN A 414 0.67 -14.52 -6.76
N ILE A 415 0.93 -13.67 -5.77
CA ILE A 415 -0.04 -12.69 -5.28
C ILE A 415 -0.04 -11.43 -6.14
N GLY A 416 1.14 -10.96 -6.57
CA GLY A 416 1.31 -9.73 -7.32
C GLY A 416 2.30 -9.87 -8.47
N GLU A 417 1.79 -9.75 -9.69
CA GLU A 417 2.57 -9.93 -10.92
C GLU A 417 2.50 -8.71 -11.85
N ILE A 418 3.59 -8.46 -12.56
CA ILE A 418 3.66 -7.43 -13.60
C ILE A 418 3.76 -8.03 -15.00
N ASN A 419 3.45 -7.22 -16.00
CA ASN A 419 3.62 -7.52 -17.42
C ASN A 419 4.12 -6.28 -18.18
N ASN A 420 4.27 -6.39 -19.50
CA ASN A 420 4.91 -5.36 -20.32
C ASN A 420 4.09 -4.05 -20.45
N LYS A 421 2.85 -4.03 -19.92
CA LYS A 421 1.98 -2.86 -19.83
C LYS A 421 1.90 -2.30 -18.40
N SER A 422 2.67 -2.85 -17.46
CA SER A 422 2.61 -2.44 -16.06
C SER A 422 3.26 -1.09 -15.78
N LEU A 423 4.17 -0.57 -16.62
CA LEU A 423 4.75 0.76 -16.41
C LEU A 423 3.68 1.85 -16.57
N MET A 424 3.37 2.57 -15.49
CA MET A 424 2.34 3.62 -15.45
C MET A 424 2.91 5.03 -15.54
N ALA A 425 3.95 5.32 -14.75
CA ALA A 425 4.58 6.64 -14.66
C ALA A 425 6.05 6.54 -14.27
N GLY A 426 6.81 7.60 -14.53
CA GLY A 426 8.26 7.67 -14.26
C GLY A 426 9.13 7.19 -15.42
N VAL A 427 10.44 7.30 -15.20
CA VAL A 427 11.49 6.99 -16.18
C VAL A 427 12.12 5.64 -15.84
N VAL A 428 12.26 4.80 -16.87
CA VAL A 428 12.94 3.51 -16.78
C VAL A 428 13.89 3.38 -17.96
N GLY A 429 15.16 3.11 -17.68
CA GLY A 429 16.17 2.79 -18.69
C GLY A 429 15.75 1.62 -19.57
N LYS A 430 16.21 1.59 -20.83
CA LYS A 430 15.75 0.60 -21.80
C LYS A 430 16.08 -0.84 -21.40
N ALA A 431 17.25 -1.07 -20.79
CA ALA A 431 17.66 -2.40 -20.34
C ALA A 431 16.81 -2.86 -19.14
N VAL A 432 16.61 -1.99 -18.15
CA VAL A 432 15.74 -2.28 -17.00
C VAL A 432 14.29 -2.50 -17.42
N ARG A 433 13.78 -1.70 -18.37
CA ARG A 433 12.42 -1.90 -18.89
C ARG A 433 12.25 -3.26 -19.56
N LYS A 434 13.31 -3.80 -20.16
CA LYS A 434 13.31 -5.14 -20.75
C LYS A 434 13.41 -6.23 -19.68
N SER A 435 14.11 -6.00 -18.57
CA SER A 435 14.18 -6.97 -17.46
C SER A 435 12.88 -7.05 -16.67
N LEU A 436 12.16 -5.93 -16.53
CA LEU A 436 10.87 -5.81 -15.87
C LEU A 436 9.66 -6.07 -16.79
N ASP A 437 9.82 -6.91 -17.81
CA ASP A 437 8.77 -7.17 -18.81
C ASP A 437 7.63 -8.05 -18.30
N ALA A 438 7.90 -9.01 -17.42
CA ALA A 438 6.91 -9.82 -16.74
C ALA A 438 7.53 -10.54 -15.54
N GLY A 439 6.75 -10.79 -14.49
CA GLY A 439 7.23 -11.62 -13.37
C GLY A 439 6.56 -11.28 -12.05
N LEU A 440 7.07 -11.93 -11.01
CA LEU A 440 6.55 -11.87 -9.67
C LEU A 440 7.22 -10.74 -8.88
N LEU A 441 6.40 -9.91 -8.23
CA LEU A 441 6.84 -8.89 -7.27
C LEU A 441 6.32 -9.12 -5.85
N ILE A 442 5.16 -9.77 -5.69
CA ILE A 442 4.58 -10.10 -4.39
C ILE A 442 4.23 -11.57 -4.41
N GLY A 443 4.80 -12.35 -3.50
CA GLY A 443 4.45 -13.77 -3.39
C GLY A 443 4.56 -14.26 -1.97
N SER A 444 3.96 -15.41 -1.72
CA SER A 444 4.12 -16.13 -0.45
C SER A 444 4.33 -17.61 -0.70
N GLN A 445 4.94 -18.28 0.27
CA GLN A 445 4.98 -19.74 0.30
C GLN A 445 4.73 -20.23 1.72
N ASP A 446 4.09 -21.38 1.81
CA ASP A 446 4.01 -22.12 3.06
C ASP A 446 5.32 -22.87 3.30
N LEU A 447 5.76 -22.88 4.55
CA LEU A 447 6.91 -23.64 4.99
C LEU A 447 6.59 -24.24 6.35
N GLY A 448 6.21 -25.52 6.37
CA GLY A 448 5.72 -26.20 7.58
C GLY A 448 4.39 -25.61 8.04
N ARG A 449 4.32 -25.11 9.27
CA ARG A 449 3.15 -24.39 9.80
C ARG A 449 3.24 -22.87 9.67
N GLY A 450 4.35 -22.36 9.17
CA GLY A 450 4.59 -20.93 9.00
C GLY A 450 4.68 -20.55 7.54
N GLN A 451 5.06 -19.30 7.30
CA GLN A 451 4.98 -18.70 5.97
C GLN A 451 6.16 -17.79 5.70
N VAL A 452 6.51 -17.68 4.43
CA VAL A 452 7.47 -16.71 3.92
C VAL A 452 6.76 -15.80 2.94
N VAL A 453 6.88 -14.49 3.13
CA VAL A 453 6.34 -13.45 2.26
C VAL A 453 7.49 -12.71 1.60
N TYR A 454 7.38 -12.53 0.29
CA TYR A 454 8.36 -11.89 -0.56
C TYR A 454 7.78 -10.61 -1.14
N LEU A 455 8.36 -9.46 -0.79
CA LEU A 455 7.97 -8.15 -1.29
C LEU A 455 9.15 -7.57 -2.10
N ALA A 456 9.14 -7.71 -3.41
CA ALA A 456 10.21 -7.25 -4.30
C ALA A 456 10.23 -5.72 -4.51
N THR A 457 9.38 -5.00 -3.79
CA THR A 457 9.28 -3.53 -3.77
C THR A 457 9.03 -3.12 -2.33
N ASP A 458 9.61 -2.03 -1.86
CA ASP A 458 9.26 -1.49 -0.55
C ASP A 458 7.82 -0.94 -0.50
N PRO A 459 6.90 -1.52 0.29
CA PRO A 459 5.56 -0.98 0.48
C PRO A 459 5.52 0.28 1.33
N LEU A 460 6.60 0.64 2.04
CA LEU A 460 6.67 1.75 2.98
C LEU A 460 7.57 2.88 2.51
N PHE A 461 7.90 2.95 1.22
CA PHE A 461 8.90 3.88 0.68
C PHE A 461 8.72 5.31 1.21
N ARG A 462 9.71 5.76 1.98
CA ARG A 462 9.77 7.04 2.72
C ARG A 462 8.50 7.39 3.51
N ASN A 463 7.73 6.38 3.89
CA ASN A 463 6.43 6.44 4.57
C ASN A 463 5.32 7.29 3.91
N PHE A 464 5.50 7.74 2.65
CA PHE A 464 4.45 8.45 1.92
C PHE A 464 3.62 7.55 0.98
N TRP A 465 4.07 6.30 0.75
CA TRP A 465 3.36 5.32 -0.08
C TRP A 465 2.12 4.75 0.62
N GLU A 466 1.04 5.51 0.63
CA GLU A 466 -0.12 5.24 1.49
C GLU A 466 -0.84 3.92 1.17
N ILE A 467 -0.96 3.53 -0.11
CA ILE A 467 -1.56 2.22 -0.45
C ILE A 467 -0.67 1.04 -0.03
N GLY A 468 0.66 1.24 -0.01
CA GLY A 468 1.61 0.25 0.44
C GLY A 468 1.51 -0.04 1.94
N LYS A 469 1.11 0.95 2.75
CA LYS A 469 0.78 0.73 4.18
C LYS A 469 -0.36 -0.27 4.37
N THR A 470 -1.36 -0.26 3.49
CA THR A 470 -2.45 -1.26 3.52
C THR A 470 -1.92 -2.66 3.20
N LEU A 471 -1.09 -2.78 2.16
CA LEU A 471 -0.44 -4.04 1.81
C LEU A 471 0.39 -4.59 2.98
N PHE A 472 1.19 -3.73 3.60
CA PHE A 472 2.04 -4.08 4.73
C PHE A 472 1.24 -4.51 5.97
N ASN A 473 0.13 -3.81 6.27
CA ASN A 473 -0.81 -4.24 7.32
C ASN A 473 -1.35 -5.64 7.04
N ASN A 474 -1.72 -5.94 5.80
CA ASN A 474 -2.24 -7.26 5.46
C ASN A 474 -1.19 -8.35 5.67
N VAL A 475 0.06 -8.08 5.29
CA VAL A 475 1.19 -8.99 5.52
C VAL A 475 1.37 -9.30 7.00
N ILE A 476 1.25 -8.31 7.89
CA ILE A 476 1.46 -8.50 9.33
C ILE A 476 0.25 -9.14 10.02
N PHE A 477 -0.96 -8.69 9.71
CA PHE A 477 -2.14 -8.94 10.55
C PHE A 477 -3.15 -9.92 9.96
N CYS A 478 -3.19 -10.13 8.64
CA CYS A 478 -4.13 -11.08 8.06
C CYS A 478 -3.62 -12.52 8.22
N ASP A 479 -4.57 -13.45 8.26
CA ASP A 479 -4.31 -14.89 8.25
C ASP A 479 -4.47 -15.40 6.82
N TYR A 480 -3.50 -16.16 6.32
CA TYR A 480 -3.49 -16.75 4.98
C TYR A 480 -2.78 -18.09 5.03
#